data_AF-A0A285SSH9-F1
#
_entry.id   AF-A0A285SSH9-F1
#
_cell.length_a   1.000
_cell.length_b   1.000
_cell.length_c   1.000
_cell.angle_alpha   90.00
_cell.angle_beta   90.00
_cell.angle_gamma   90.00
#
_symmetry.space_group_name_H-M   'P 1'
#
loop_
_entity.id
_entity.type
_entity.pdbx_description
1 polymer ?
#
loop_
_entity_poly.entity_id
_entity_poly.type
_entity_poly.pdbx_seq_one_letter_code
_entity_poly.pdbx_strand_id
1 'polypeptide(L)'
;MAYTNQAASVNRDILISKLKLEEKSKNSIIFENNKYFVISPTMQNNNDRFDIILNNIEIARESKKKKLIIVRYKSILLLGNLVEFLDKMTPEEQLYPHKKTYKWQYTIKRDDQGYFIRLQGLPDSKFLLKEVNEAELLSYFNEIKDKENVNDSKGESDTYLDLNSLDLIKHIANYIQSRGFSYSLQQIQNLYLSLRSKPFVIISGISGTGKTKIVQLFAESIGATEENNQFKLIPVRPDWSDSSELLGYTDIKGDFVKGPLTKIVEQAHEMPNIPYFILLDEMNLARVEYYFSDVLSVMESRNKEVDRITSSQLIDMVDKSLTLPNNLYIIGTVNMDETTYPFSKKVLDRANTIEFNDIDLMNFASMSLNDIVEPIHVSNDSIKASYIHLIDIFHEHEPLIRKVSEKLVKINKILEPINAQVGYRVRDEIGFYLAHNSESGMLFSEEEAMDFCIMQKILPRVGGTENVVRQILNDLLNELERYPRSQNKVKEMLRRLDRDGFTSFWVS
;
A
#
# COMPACT_ATOMS: atom_id res chain seq x y z
N MET A 1 27.87 43.78 3.34
CA MET A 1 27.58 43.58 1.90
C MET A 1 28.33 42.40 1.26
N ALA A 2 29.48 41.95 1.79
CA ALA A 2 30.21 40.80 1.21
C ALA A 2 29.57 39.41 1.49
N TYR A 3 28.96 39.21 2.67
CA TYR A 3 28.32 37.93 3.04
C TYR A 3 27.02 37.62 2.26
N THR A 4 26.30 38.64 1.78
CA THR A 4 25.07 38.48 1.01
C THR A 4 25.33 37.94 -0.40
N ASN A 5 26.50 38.23 -0.98
CA ASN A 5 26.90 37.72 -2.30
C ASN A 5 27.42 36.27 -2.24
N GLN A 6 27.98 35.82 -1.11
CA GLN A 6 28.45 34.43 -0.94
C GLN A 6 27.30 33.45 -0.70
N ALA A 7 26.29 33.78 0.11
CA ALA A 7 25.15 32.88 0.35
C ALA A 7 24.26 32.72 -0.91
N ALA A 8 24.12 33.78 -1.71
CA ALA A 8 23.36 33.75 -2.96
C ALA A 8 24.09 33.01 -4.11
N SER A 9 25.44 33.05 -4.16
CA SER A 9 26.19 32.31 -5.19
C SER A 9 26.16 30.80 -4.93
N VAL A 10 26.35 30.38 -3.68
CA VAL A 10 26.46 28.95 -3.30
C VAL A 10 25.12 28.21 -3.39
N ASN A 11 23.99 28.92 -3.36
CA ASN A 11 22.66 28.34 -3.57
C ASN A 11 22.37 28.02 -5.04
N ARG A 12 22.78 28.93 -5.93
CA ARG A 12 22.66 28.75 -7.37
C ARG A 12 23.56 27.62 -7.88
N ASP A 13 24.74 27.46 -7.28
CA ASP A 13 25.66 26.40 -7.67
C ASP A 13 25.01 25.01 -7.54
N ILE A 14 24.28 24.71 -6.46
CA ILE A 14 23.63 23.39 -6.31
C ILE A 14 22.49 23.22 -7.33
N LEU A 15 21.62 24.23 -7.45
CA LEU A 15 20.45 24.15 -8.34
C LEU A 15 20.83 24.08 -9.83
N ILE A 16 21.83 24.86 -10.25
CA ILE A 16 22.25 24.94 -11.64
C ILE A 16 23.28 23.84 -11.97
N SER A 17 24.37 23.72 -11.21
CA SER A 17 25.47 22.81 -11.56
C SER A 17 25.16 21.34 -11.25
N LYS A 18 24.45 21.05 -10.14
CA LYS A 18 24.18 19.68 -9.71
C LYS A 18 22.79 19.19 -10.15
N LEU A 19 21.75 20.01 -9.98
CA LEU A 19 20.37 19.65 -10.36
C LEU A 19 20.01 20.00 -11.82
N LYS A 20 20.92 20.65 -12.56
CA LYS A 20 20.73 21.05 -13.97
C LYS A 20 19.43 21.85 -14.20
N LEU A 21 19.10 22.74 -13.27
CA LEU A 21 17.99 23.68 -13.43
C LEU A 21 18.48 24.96 -14.11
N GLU A 22 17.66 25.51 -14.98
CA GLU A 22 17.88 26.80 -15.62
C GLU A 22 17.19 27.90 -14.81
N GLU A 23 17.91 29.00 -14.56
CA GLU A 23 17.33 30.18 -13.91
C GLU A 23 16.48 30.95 -14.93
N LYS A 24 15.19 31.16 -14.64
CA LYS A 24 14.24 31.77 -15.59
C LYS A 24 14.65 33.16 -16.08
N SER A 25 15.36 33.91 -15.24
CA SER A 25 15.96 35.21 -15.59
C SER A 25 17.07 35.55 -14.59
N LYS A 26 18.05 36.37 -14.98
CA LYS A 26 19.16 36.77 -14.09
C LYS A 26 18.65 37.31 -12.75
N ASN A 27 19.04 36.66 -11.65
CA ASN A 27 18.58 36.93 -10.28
C ASN A 27 17.11 36.56 -9.97
N SER A 28 16.55 35.60 -10.69
CA SER A 28 15.25 35.02 -10.37
C SER A 28 15.35 34.07 -9.17
N ILE A 29 14.24 33.93 -8.46
CA ILE A 29 14.06 32.84 -7.49
C ILE A 29 13.44 31.60 -8.15
N ILE A 30 13.10 31.68 -9.44
CA ILE A 30 12.49 30.59 -10.21
C ILE A 30 13.58 29.87 -10.99
N PHE A 31 13.67 28.57 -10.73
CA PHE A 31 14.55 27.63 -11.41
C PHE A 31 13.71 26.53 -12.02
N GLU A 32 13.96 26.16 -13.27
CA GLU A 32 13.18 25.13 -13.92
C GLU A 32 14.03 24.31 -14.89
N ASN A 33 13.60 23.08 -15.16
CA ASN A 33 14.05 22.32 -16.33
C ASN A 33 12.81 21.74 -17.01
N ASN A 34 12.97 20.74 -17.87
CA ASN A 34 11.82 20.12 -18.55
C ASN A 34 10.80 19.50 -17.58
N LYS A 35 11.22 19.15 -16.35
CA LYS A 35 10.46 18.32 -15.40
C LYS A 35 10.05 19.05 -14.12
N TYR A 36 10.92 19.89 -13.59
CA TYR A 36 10.76 20.54 -12.30
C TYR A 36 10.58 22.05 -12.45
N PHE A 37 9.74 22.60 -11.59
CA PHE A 37 9.61 24.03 -11.36
C PHE A 37 9.89 24.28 -9.88
N VAL A 38 10.95 25.02 -9.60
CA VAL A 38 11.47 25.26 -8.25
C VAL A 38 11.38 26.74 -7.94
N ILE A 39 10.73 27.08 -6.83
CA ILE A 39 10.92 28.38 -6.18
C ILE A 39 12.00 28.21 -5.11
N SER A 40 13.12 28.90 -5.28
CA SER A 40 14.21 28.96 -4.31
C SER A 40 14.47 30.40 -3.89
N PRO A 41 13.79 30.91 -2.85
CA PRO A 41 13.93 32.28 -2.40
C PRO A 41 15.25 32.50 -1.64
N THR A 42 15.79 33.71 -1.76
CA THR A 42 17.00 34.11 -1.04
C THR A 42 16.65 34.69 0.33
N MET A 43 17.31 34.18 1.38
CA MET A 43 17.14 34.68 2.75
C MET A 43 17.73 36.08 2.92
N GLN A 44 17.00 36.94 3.63
CA GLN A 44 17.44 38.24 4.11
C GLN A 44 18.12 38.04 5.48
N ASN A 45 19.46 38.00 5.48
CA ASN A 45 20.31 37.55 6.61
C ASN A 45 20.06 38.21 7.97
N ASN A 46 19.37 39.35 8.05
CA ASN A 46 19.17 40.05 9.32
C ASN A 46 17.95 39.55 10.12
N ASN A 47 16.99 38.83 9.52
CA ASN A 47 15.71 38.52 10.17
C ASN A 47 15.15 37.10 9.91
N ASP A 48 15.91 36.18 9.31
CA ASP A 48 15.40 34.86 8.87
C ASP A 48 14.13 34.99 8.00
N ARG A 49 14.10 36.04 7.15
CA ARG A 49 12.97 36.35 6.27
C ARG A 49 13.28 36.12 4.81
N PHE A 50 12.27 35.79 4.04
CA PHE A 50 12.30 35.87 2.58
C PHE A 50 10.96 36.36 2.06
N ASP A 51 10.96 36.91 0.85
CA ASP A 51 9.77 37.45 0.21
C ASP A 51 9.52 36.69 -1.12
N ILE A 52 8.25 36.49 -1.47
CA ILE A 52 7.85 36.00 -2.80
C ILE A 52 6.83 36.98 -3.38
N ILE A 53 7.12 37.50 -4.57
CA ILE A 53 6.22 38.43 -5.28
C ILE A 53 5.07 37.69 -5.98
N LEU A 54 3.94 38.37 -6.14
CA LEU A 54 2.71 37.83 -6.74
C LEU A 54 2.96 37.16 -8.10
N ASN A 55 3.67 37.83 -8.99
CA ASN A 55 3.99 37.32 -10.32
C ASN A 55 4.73 35.96 -10.29
N ASN A 56 5.57 35.70 -9.29
CA ASN A 56 6.26 34.41 -9.18
C ASN A 56 5.31 33.29 -8.76
N ILE A 57 4.31 33.61 -7.95
CA ILE A 57 3.25 32.68 -7.52
C ILE A 57 2.32 32.38 -8.70
N GLU A 58 1.93 33.38 -9.48
CA GLU A 58 1.10 33.19 -10.67
C GLU A 58 1.80 32.29 -11.71
N ILE A 59 3.07 32.58 -12.01
CA ILE A 59 3.89 31.71 -12.88
C ILE A 59 3.97 30.28 -12.32
N ALA A 60 4.10 30.14 -10.99
CA ALA A 60 4.14 28.82 -10.37
C ALA A 60 2.79 28.10 -10.48
N ARG A 61 1.66 28.80 -10.34
CA ARG A 61 0.31 28.23 -10.51
C ARG A 61 0.09 27.74 -11.94
N GLU A 62 0.54 28.48 -12.94
CA GLU A 62 0.43 28.13 -14.37
C GLU A 62 1.33 26.98 -14.82
N SER A 63 2.46 26.75 -14.14
CA SER A 63 3.38 25.68 -14.50
C SER A 63 2.73 24.30 -14.38
N LYS A 64 2.94 23.42 -15.38
CA LYS A 64 2.51 22.01 -15.34
C LYS A 64 3.61 21.06 -14.84
N LYS A 65 4.80 21.60 -14.53
CA LYS A 65 5.97 20.85 -14.05
C LYS A 65 5.81 20.50 -12.58
N LYS A 66 6.58 19.52 -12.08
CA LYS A 66 6.59 19.16 -10.65
C LYS A 66 7.11 20.34 -9.82
N LYS A 67 6.26 20.85 -8.93
CA LYS A 67 6.49 22.12 -8.22
C LYS A 67 7.12 21.89 -6.85
N LEU A 68 8.28 22.48 -6.60
CA LEU A 68 9.01 22.35 -5.33
C LEU A 68 9.41 23.72 -4.79
N ILE A 69 9.44 23.84 -3.47
CA ILE A 69 10.05 24.97 -2.79
C ILE A 69 11.31 24.48 -2.10
N ILE A 70 12.45 25.11 -2.42
CA ILE A 70 13.74 24.78 -1.82
C ILE A 70 14.24 26.03 -1.13
N VAL A 71 14.37 26.00 0.20
CA VAL A 71 14.89 27.14 0.94
C VAL A 71 16.19 26.76 1.62
N ARG A 72 17.25 27.53 1.37
CA ARG A 72 18.48 27.38 2.15
C ARG A 72 18.42 28.24 3.38
N TYR A 73 18.47 27.59 4.53
CA TYR A 73 18.47 28.24 5.82
C TYR A 73 19.81 27.97 6.50
N LYS A 74 20.65 29.00 6.66
CA LYS A 74 22.01 28.85 7.21
C LYS A 74 22.81 27.79 6.43
N SER A 75 23.18 26.67 7.06
CA SER A 75 23.95 25.58 6.46
C SER A 75 23.12 24.42 5.91
N ILE A 76 21.79 24.47 6.02
CA ILE A 76 20.91 23.36 5.66
C ILE A 76 20.00 23.69 4.47
N LEU A 77 19.59 22.66 3.73
CA LEU A 77 18.61 22.75 2.66
C LEU A 77 17.27 22.23 3.16
N LEU A 78 16.22 23.00 2.92
CA LEU A 78 14.87 22.69 3.32
C LEU A 78 14.01 22.50 2.06
N LEU A 79 13.36 21.35 1.95
CA LEU A 79 12.52 20.96 0.82
C LEU A 79 11.04 20.94 1.23
N GLY A 80 10.18 21.48 0.39
CA GLY A 80 8.73 21.41 0.54
C GLY A 80 8.00 21.23 -0.79
N ASN A 81 6.77 20.73 -0.70
CA ASN A 81 5.86 20.66 -1.83
C ASN A 81 5.34 22.08 -2.14
N LEU A 82 5.64 22.61 -3.33
CA LEU A 82 5.22 23.97 -3.66
C LEU A 82 3.71 24.04 -3.89
N VAL A 83 3.03 22.98 -4.33
CA VAL A 83 1.56 23.01 -4.51
C VAL A 83 0.86 23.28 -3.17
N GLU A 84 1.18 22.49 -2.14
CA GLU A 84 0.63 22.69 -0.79
C GLU A 84 1.02 24.04 -0.19
N PHE A 85 2.24 24.51 -0.48
CA PHE A 85 2.68 25.83 -0.08
C PHE A 85 1.83 26.93 -0.72
N LEU A 86 1.55 26.82 -2.03
CA LEU A 86 0.70 27.77 -2.74
C LEU A 86 -0.69 27.82 -2.11
N ASP A 87 -1.30 26.67 -1.83
CA ASP A 87 -2.67 26.63 -1.30
C ASP A 87 -2.77 27.19 0.12
N LYS A 88 -1.80 26.90 1.00
CA LYS A 88 -1.87 27.26 2.42
C LYS A 88 -1.20 28.58 2.78
N MET A 89 -0.21 29.01 1.99
CA MET A 89 0.68 30.11 2.37
C MET A 89 0.58 31.33 1.45
N THR A 90 -0.36 31.36 0.49
CA THR A 90 -0.59 32.52 -0.39
C THR A 90 -2.00 33.15 -0.32
N PRO A 91 -2.55 33.42 0.88
CA PRO A 91 -3.85 34.09 1.00
C PRO A 91 -3.77 35.54 0.51
N GLU A 92 -4.73 35.97 -0.31
CA GLU A 92 -4.73 37.30 -0.94
C GLU A 92 -4.83 38.44 0.09
N GLU A 93 -5.45 38.18 1.25
CA GLU A 93 -5.63 39.15 2.34
C GLU A 93 -4.30 39.56 3.00
N GLN A 94 -3.23 38.79 2.79
CA GLN A 94 -1.90 39.04 3.38
C GLN A 94 -0.89 39.59 2.37
N LEU A 95 -1.37 40.12 1.23
CA LEU A 95 -0.53 40.77 0.23
C LEU A 95 -0.07 42.16 0.68
N TYR A 96 1.24 42.38 0.66
CA TYR A 96 1.83 43.69 0.92
C TYR A 96 2.24 44.40 -0.38
N PRO A 97 1.98 45.72 -0.52
CA PRO A 97 2.47 46.49 -1.66
C PRO A 97 4.01 46.46 -1.75
N HIS A 98 4.54 46.18 -2.95
CA HIS A 98 5.98 46.19 -3.21
C HIS A 98 6.31 46.70 -4.61
N LYS A 99 6.92 47.89 -4.68
CA LYS A 99 7.22 48.57 -5.95
C LYS A 99 5.96 48.71 -6.81
N LYS A 100 5.90 48.04 -7.97
CA LYS A 100 4.77 48.02 -8.91
C LYS A 100 3.96 46.69 -8.84
N THR A 101 4.14 45.91 -7.79
CA THR A 101 3.48 44.61 -7.60
C THR A 101 3.13 44.39 -6.11
N TYR A 102 2.68 43.20 -5.76
CA TYR A 102 2.43 42.76 -4.40
C TYR A 102 3.34 41.59 -4.03
N LYS A 103 3.52 41.34 -2.72
CA LYS A 103 4.32 40.23 -2.22
C LYS A 103 3.77 39.66 -0.93
N TRP A 104 4.12 38.41 -0.67
CA TRP A 104 4.03 37.81 0.65
C TRP A 104 5.40 37.84 1.32
N GLN A 105 5.40 37.98 2.64
CA GLN A 105 6.60 37.97 3.46
C GLN A 105 6.56 36.77 4.40
N TYR A 106 7.66 36.03 4.47
CA TYR A 106 7.75 34.79 5.21
C TYR A 106 8.92 34.81 6.18
N THR A 107 8.80 34.03 7.25
CA THR A 107 9.87 33.75 8.21
C THR A 107 10.08 32.25 8.34
N ILE A 108 11.34 31.83 8.49
CA ILE A 108 11.65 30.45 8.88
C ILE A 108 11.74 30.38 10.40
N LYS A 109 11.06 29.37 10.96
CA LYS A 109 11.07 29.04 12.40
C LYS A 109 11.35 27.55 12.58
N ARG A 110 11.67 27.17 13.81
CA ARG A 110 11.92 25.79 14.21
C ARG A 110 11.18 25.52 15.51
N ASP A 111 10.52 24.37 15.58
CA ASP A 111 9.96 23.80 16.81
C ASP A 111 10.30 22.30 16.88
N ASP A 112 9.65 21.58 17.81
CA ASP A 112 9.90 20.15 18.06
C ASP A 112 9.55 19.26 16.85
N GLN A 113 8.73 19.75 15.91
CA GLN A 113 8.34 19.02 14.69
C GLN A 113 9.26 19.33 13.49
N GLY A 114 10.21 20.24 13.62
CA GLY A 114 11.17 20.59 12.57
C GLY A 114 11.12 22.04 12.12
N TYR A 115 11.64 22.31 10.92
CA TYR A 115 11.64 23.64 10.32
C TYR A 115 10.32 23.93 9.63
N PHE A 116 9.82 25.16 9.72
CA PHE A 116 8.61 25.57 9.05
C PHE A 116 8.66 27.02 8.58
N ILE A 117 7.84 27.30 7.57
CA ILE A 117 7.56 28.64 7.07
C ILE A 117 6.35 29.19 7.83
N ARG A 118 6.46 30.43 8.28
CA ARG A 118 5.37 31.23 8.84
C ARG A 118 5.18 32.49 8.00
N LEU A 119 3.93 32.75 7.60
CA LEU A 119 3.51 33.94 6.88
C LEU A 119 3.38 35.14 7.82
N GLN A 120 3.93 36.28 7.42
CA GLN A 120 3.81 37.52 8.15
C GLN A 120 2.38 38.05 8.08
N GLY A 121 1.81 38.40 9.24
CA GLY A 121 0.41 38.83 9.35
C GLY A 121 -0.58 37.72 9.71
N LEU A 122 -0.16 36.44 9.64
CA LEU A 122 -0.94 35.29 10.08
C LEU A 122 -0.13 34.43 11.09
N PRO A 123 -0.18 34.72 12.40
CA PRO A 123 0.69 34.09 13.41
C PRO A 123 0.61 32.56 13.48
N ASP A 124 -0.57 32.01 13.20
CA ASP A 124 -0.87 30.58 13.25
C ASP A 124 -0.53 29.83 11.95
N SER A 125 -0.06 30.54 10.91
CA SER A 125 0.40 29.90 9.69
C SER A 125 1.64 29.05 9.94
N LYS A 126 1.57 27.77 9.54
CA LYS A 126 2.66 26.81 9.66
C LYS A 126 2.70 25.91 8.43
N PHE A 127 3.81 25.95 7.70
CA PHE A 127 4.11 25.03 6.60
C PHE A 127 5.44 24.32 6.87
N LEU A 128 5.39 23.02 7.16
CA LEU A 128 6.58 22.23 7.49
C LEU A 128 7.48 22.03 6.28
N LEU A 129 8.79 22.06 6.52
CA LEU A 129 9.82 21.77 5.53
C LEU A 129 10.66 20.58 5.99
N LYS A 130 11.01 19.71 5.05
CA LYS A 130 11.91 18.58 5.28
C LYS A 130 13.36 19.05 5.17
N GLU A 131 14.16 18.83 6.20
CA GLU A 131 15.62 18.99 6.11
C GLU A 131 16.19 17.87 5.22
N VAL A 132 16.96 18.26 4.21
CA VAL A 132 17.59 17.33 3.27
C VAL A 132 19.07 17.65 3.11
N ASN A 133 19.88 16.61 2.98
CA ASN A 133 21.27 16.78 2.57
C ASN A 133 21.40 16.83 1.03
N GLU A 134 22.57 17.21 0.52
CA GLU A 134 22.79 17.32 -0.94
C GLU A 134 22.64 15.99 -1.67
N ALA A 135 23.00 14.86 -1.05
CA ALA A 135 22.89 13.54 -1.67
C ALA A 135 21.43 13.08 -1.79
N GLU A 136 20.62 13.31 -0.76
CA GLU A 136 19.17 13.09 -0.74
C GLU A 136 18.44 13.98 -1.75
N LEU A 137 18.88 15.24 -1.88
CA LEU A 137 18.33 16.13 -2.90
C LEU A 137 18.70 15.66 -4.31
N LEU A 138 19.90 15.11 -4.49
CA LEU A 138 20.32 14.54 -5.79
C LEU A 138 19.61 13.23 -6.10
N SER A 139 19.38 12.34 -5.13
CA SER A 139 18.61 11.11 -5.36
C SER A 139 17.17 11.44 -5.74
N TYR A 140 16.54 12.40 -5.06
CA TYR A 140 15.21 12.90 -5.40
C TYR A 140 15.08 13.38 -6.85
N PHE A 141 16.15 13.96 -7.41
CA PHE A 141 16.18 14.41 -8.80
C PHE A 141 16.68 13.33 -9.79
N ASN A 142 17.44 12.33 -9.35
CA ASN A 142 18.05 11.30 -10.21
C ASN A 142 17.24 9.98 -10.29
N GLU A 143 16.40 9.63 -9.31
CA GLU A 143 15.55 8.41 -9.31
C GLU A 143 14.59 8.29 -10.51
N ILE A 144 14.51 9.32 -11.38
CA ILE A 144 13.62 9.35 -12.54
C ILE A 144 14.38 9.52 -13.87
N LYS A 145 15.72 9.41 -13.89
CA LYS A 145 16.47 9.36 -15.16
C LYS A 145 16.38 7.99 -15.86
N ASP A 146 16.16 6.92 -15.11
CA ASP A 146 16.13 5.55 -15.66
C ASP A 146 14.72 5.09 -16.09
N LYS A 147 13.70 5.97 -16.00
CA LYS A 147 12.29 5.61 -16.26
C LYS A 147 11.67 6.14 -17.58
N GLU A 148 12.41 6.88 -18.43
CA GLU A 148 11.79 7.62 -19.57
C GLU A 148 12.45 7.38 -20.95
N ASN A 149 12.99 6.18 -21.24
CA ASN A 149 13.36 5.82 -22.62
C ASN A 149 12.25 5.10 -23.39
N VAL A 150 11.01 5.06 -22.88
CA VAL A 150 9.89 4.45 -23.58
C VAL A 150 8.65 5.35 -23.48
N ASN A 151 8.28 5.91 -24.64
CA ASN A 151 6.98 6.41 -25.07
C ASN A 151 6.82 7.92 -25.25
N ASP A 152 7.09 8.32 -26.49
CA ASP A 152 6.39 9.38 -27.19
C ASP A 152 5.19 8.75 -27.93
N SER A 153 3.97 8.84 -27.40
CA SER A 153 2.71 8.83 -28.17
C SER A 153 1.51 9.15 -27.28
N LYS A 154 0.71 10.09 -27.75
CA LYS A 154 -0.41 10.75 -27.07
C LYS A 154 -1.64 9.86 -26.91
N GLY A 155 -2.28 9.98 -25.75
CA GLY A 155 -3.66 9.60 -25.44
C GLY A 155 -3.95 10.02 -24.00
N GLU A 156 -5.09 10.65 -23.75
CA GLU A 156 -5.51 11.27 -22.48
C GLU A 156 -5.09 10.45 -21.24
N SER A 157 -4.11 10.95 -20.48
CA SER A 157 -3.60 10.24 -19.30
C SER A 157 -4.37 10.65 -18.06
N ASP A 158 -5.17 9.73 -17.52
CA ASP A 158 -5.46 9.70 -16.10
C ASP A 158 -4.15 9.88 -15.33
N THR A 159 -3.99 11.00 -14.65
CA THR A 159 -2.77 11.31 -13.89
C THR A 159 -2.75 10.42 -12.65
N TYR A 160 -2.17 9.23 -12.74
CA TYR A 160 -2.00 8.33 -11.60
C TYR A 160 -1.12 9.01 -10.54
N LEU A 161 -1.63 9.14 -9.32
CA LEU A 161 -0.92 9.72 -8.19
C LEU A 161 0.09 8.71 -7.64
N ASP A 162 1.37 9.07 -7.67
CA ASP A 162 2.46 8.30 -7.07
C ASP A 162 2.65 8.74 -5.60
N LEU A 163 1.77 8.23 -4.73
CA LEU A 163 1.82 8.48 -3.29
C LEU A 163 2.76 7.48 -2.61
N ASN A 164 3.47 7.93 -1.57
CA ASN A 164 4.16 7.00 -0.69
C ASN A 164 3.13 6.15 0.09
N SER A 165 3.56 4.99 0.58
CA SER A 165 2.66 4.02 1.22
C SER A 165 1.93 4.57 2.44
N LEU A 166 2.57 5.44 3.24
CA LEU A 166 1.96 6.04 4.43
C LEU A 166 0.81 6.98 4.05
N ASP A 167 1.00 7.83 3.04
CA ASP A 167 0.00 8.78 2.60
C ASP A 167 -1.16 8.07 1.88
N LEU A 168 -0.85 7.01 1.11
CA LEU A 168 -1.87 6.15 0.51
C LEU A 168 -2.75 5.48 1.58
N ILE A 169 -2.16 4.89 2.62
CA ILE A 169 -2.92 4.23 3.69
C ILE A 169 -3.76 5.24 4.48
N LYS A 170 -3.22 6.44 4.76
CA LYS A 170 -3.99 7.52 5.40
C LYS A 170 -5.16 7.95 4.52
N HIS A 171 -4.95 8.09 3.22
CA HIS A 171 -6.02 8.39 2.27
C HIS A 171 -7.11 7.32 2.32
N ILE A 172 -6.74 6.03 2.22
CA ILE A 172 -7.68 4.91 2.28
C ILE A 172 -8.49 4.95 3.60
N ALA A 173 -7.82 5.17 4.73
CA ALA A 173 -8.47 5.25 6.04
C ALA A 173 -9.45 6.43 6.11
N ASN A 174 -9.05 7.62 5.65
CA ASN A 174 -9.90 8.79 5.63
C ASN A 174 -11.09 8.61 4.66
N TYR A 175 -10.87 7.99 3.50
CA TYR A 175 -11.92 7.67 2.54
C TYR A 175 -12.99 6.78 3.15
N ILE A 176 -12.58 5.64 3.72
CA ILE A 176 -13.45 4.70 4.42
C ILE A 176 -14.25 5.43 5.52
N GLN A 177 -13.57 6.26 6.31
CA GLN A 177 -14.20 7.00 7.39
C GLN A 177 -15.24 8.00 6.88
N SER A 178 -14.94 8.72 5.79
CA SER A 178 -15.87 9.67 5.15
C SER A 178 -17.11 8.99 4.54
N ARG A 179 -17.01 7.69 4.23
CA ARG A 179 -18.14 6.85 3.79
C ARG A 179 -18.96 6.27 4.95
N GLY A 180 -18.63 6.63 6.19
CA GLY A 180 -19.35 6.22 7.39
C GLY A 180 -18.91 4.87 7.96
N PHE A 181 -17.84 4.27 7.44
CA PHE A 181 -17.32 2.99 7.94
C PHE A 181 -16.16 3.21 8.89
N SER A 182 -16.03 2.33 9.88
CA SER A 182 -14.95 2.37 10.87
C SER A 182 -14.17 1.06 10.83
N TYR A 183 -12.92 1.14 10.38
CA TYR A 183 -11.93 0.08 10.53
C TYR A 183 -10.70 0.66 11.22
N SER A 184 -10.00 -0.16 12.01
CA SER A 184 -8.79 0.30 12.66
C SER A 184 -7.68 0.52 11.63
N LEU A 185 -6.80 1.49 11.88
CA LEU A 185 -5.67 1.75 10.98
C LEU A 185 -4.81 0.49 10.78
N GLN A 186 -4.67 -0.32 11.83
CA GLN A 186 -3.92 -1.58 11.77
C GLN A 186 -4.57 -2.60 10.82
N GLN A 187 -5.91 -2.67 10.75
CA GLN A 187 -6.61 -3.54 9.81
C GLN A 187 -6.34 -3.15 8.36
N ILE A 188 -6.36 -1.84 8.07
CA ILE A 188 -6.09 -1.31 6.72
C ILE A 188 -4.61 -1.51 6.34
N GLN A 189 -3.68 -1.20 7.25
CA GLN A 189 -2.25 -1.43 7.07
C GLN A 189 -1.94 -2.92 6.82
N ASN A 190 -2.55 -3.82 7.61
CA ASN A 190 -2.38 -5.25 7.44
C ASN A 190 -2.93 -5.72 6.09
N LEU A 191 -4.14 -5.30 5.70
CA LEU A 191 -4.71 -5.63 4.38
C LEU A 191 -3.79 -5.15 3.24
N TYR A 192 -3.30 -3.92 3.31
CA TYR A 192 -2.37 -3.35 2.34
C TYR A 192 -1.08 -4.17 2.22
N LEU A 193 -0.44 -4.51 3.35
CA LEU A 193 0.77 -5.31 3.35
C LEU A 193 0.52 -6.75 2.88
N SER A 194 -0.61 -7.35 3.22
CA SER A 194 -1.00 -8.68 2.75
C SER A 194 -1.17 -8.69 1.23
N LEU A 195 -1.79 -7.67 0.63
CA LEU A 195 -1.94 -7.52 -0.81
C LEU A 195 -0.60 -7.30 -1.52
N ARG A 196 0.29 -6.46 -0.96
CA ARG A 196 1.66 -6.27 -1.48
C ARG A 196 2.51 -7.52 -1.38
N SER A 197 2.33 -8.33 -0.34
CA SER A 197 3.10 -9.56 -0.19
C SER A 197 2.61 -10.65 -1.13
N LYS A 198 1.30 -10.68 -1.38
CA LYS A 198 0.67 -11.69 -2.23
C LYS A 198 -0.72 -11.23 -2.70
N PRO A 199 -1.04 -11.32 -4.00
CA PRO A 199 -2.33 -10.90 -4.53
C PRO A 199 -3.46 -11.91 -4.30
N PHE A 200 -3.43 -12.63 -3.16
CA PHE A 200 -4.51 -13.49 -2.71
C PHE A 200 -4.67 -13.39 -1.19
N VAL A 201 -5.80 -12.82 -0.77
CA VAL A 201 -6.15 -12.61 0.65
C VAL A 201 -7.48 -13.28 0.96
N ILE A 202 -7.58 -13.93 2.11
CA ILE A 202 -8.84 -14.46 2.65
C ILE A 202 -9.16 -13.64 3.90
N ILE A 203 -10.36 -13.09 3.97
CA ILE A 203 -10.86 -12.32 5.10
C ILE A 203 -11.94 -13.15 5.78
N SER A 204 -11.74 -13.41 7.07
CA SER A 204 -12.62 -14.22 7.90
C SER A 204 -13.14 -13.41 9.08
N GLY A 205 -14.28 -13.82 9.62
CA GLY A 205 -14.86 -13.20 10.81
C GLY A 205 -16.36 -13.45 10.91
N ILE A 206 -16.95 -12.98 12.00
CA ILE A 206 -18.38 -13.10 12.31
C ILE A 206 -19.21 -12.40 11.22
N SER A 207 -20.43 -12.87 10.97
CA SER A 207 -21.35 -12.18 10.06
C SER A 207 -21.59 -10.72 10.52
N GLY A 208 -21.71 -9.80 9.56
CA GLY A 208 -21.95 -8.38 9.86
C GLY A 208 -20.72 -7.55 10.28
N THR A 209 -19.49 -8.10 10.28
CA THR A 209 -18.25 -7.36 10.61
C THR A 209 -17.71 -6.48 9.46
N GLY A 210 -18.46 -6.36 8.37
CA GLY A 210 -18.09 -5.50 7.24
C GLY A 210 -16.95 -6.03 6.36
N LYS A 211 -16.70 -7.34 6.33
CA LYS A 211 -15.64 -7.99 5.51
C LYS A 211 -15.72 -7.63 4.02
N THR A 212 -16.91 -7.66 3.45
CA THR A 212 -17.15 -7.30 2.04
C THR A 212 -16.93 -5.81 1.81
N LYS A 213 -17.34 -4.97 2.78
CA LYS A 213 -17.27 -3.51 2.66
C LYS A 213 -15.85 -2.96 2.78
N ILE A 214 -15.00 -3.50 3.64
CA ILE A 214 -13.61 -3.02 3.72
C ILE A 214 -12.86 -3.23 2.39
N VAL A 215 -13.08 -4.36 1.71
CA VAL A 215 -12.43 -4.63 0.41
C VAL A 215 -12.99 -3.71 -0.67
N GLN A 216 -14.31 -3.57 -0.72
CA GLN A 216 -14.97 -2.67 -1.66
C GLN A 216 -14.49 -1.22 -1.49
N LEU A 217 -14.52 -0.69 -0.25
CA LEU A 217 -14.11 0.69 0.03
C LEU A 217 -12.60 0.89 -0.17
N PHE A 218 -11.78 -0.12 0.11
CA PHE A 218 -10.36 -0.08 -0.19
C PHE A 218 -10.14 0.10 -1.70
N ALA A 219 -10.77 -0.73 -2.53
CA ALA A 219 -10.67 -0.64 -3.99
C ALA A 219 -11.22 0.70 -4.51
N GLU A 220 -12.41 1.11 -4.05
CA GLU A 220 -13.06 2.36 -4.45
C GLU A 220 -12.20 3.58 -4.10
N SER A 221 -11.56 3.59 -2.92
CA SER A 221 -10.71 4.70 -2.48
C SER A 221 -9.51 4.96 -3.40
N ILE A 222 -9.07 3.93 -4.12
CA ILE A 222 -7.96 3.97 -5.08
C ILE A 222 -8.43 3.90 -6.55
N GLY A 223 -9.71 4.20 -6.77
CA GLY A 223 -10.30 4.40 -8.09
C GLY A 223 -10.80 3.13 -8.77
N ALA A 224 -10.70 1.97 -8.12
CA ALA A 224 -11.20 0.70 -8.65
C ALA A 224 -12.65 0.46 -8.22
N THR A 225 -13.58 0.51 -9.17
CA THR A 225 -15.03 0.46 -8.91
C THR A 225 -15.73 -0.58 -9.79
N GLU A 226 -16.98 -0.91 -9.48
CA GLU A 226 -17.79 -1.77 -10.37
C GLU A 226 -18.14 -1.04 -11.68
N GLU A 227 -18.35 0.27 -11.63
CA GLU A 227 -18.75 1.09 -12.79
C GLU A 227 -17.69 1.11 -13.89
N ASN A 228 -16.42 1.18 -13.50
CA ASN A 228 -15.29 1.12 -14.44
C ASN A 228 -14.75 -0.31 -14.65
N ASN A 229 -15.45 -1.33 -14.15
CA ASN A 229 -15.08 -2.75 -14.21
C ASN A 229 -13.72 -3.12 -13.57
N GLN A 230 -13.13 -2.25 -12.74
CA GLN A 230 -11.90 -2.56 -12.01
C GLN A 230 -12.14 -3.33 -10.72
N PHE A 231 -13.38 -3.37 -10.22
CA PHE A 231 -13.79 -4.19 -9.09
C PHE A 231 -14.95 -5.11 -9.50
N LYS A 232 -14.90 -6.38 -9.09
CA LYS A 232 -16.02 -7.31 -9.25
C LYS A 232 -16.29 -8.12 -8.00
N LEU A 233 -17.50 -7.97 -7.46
CA LEU A 233 -18.05 -8.89 -6.48
C LEU A 233 -18.66 -10.11 -7.18
N ILE A 234 -18.24 -11.30 -6.74
CA ILE A 234 -18.68 -12.59 -7.24
C ILE A 234 -19.17 -13.41 -6.03
N PRO A 235 -20.49 -13.57 -5.85
CA PRO A 235 -21.03 -14.42 -4.79
C PRO A 235 -20.82 -15.89 -5.17
N VAL A 236 -20.12 -16.64 -4.31
CA VAL A 236 -19.90 -18.07 -4.53
C VAL A 236 -21.19 -18.83 -4.22
N ARG A 237 -21.50 -19.85 -5.02
CA ARG A 237 -22.69 -20.68 -4.85
C ARG A 237 -22.29 -22.10 -4.43
N PRO A 238 -23.11 -22.79 -3.63
CA PRO A 238 -22.78 -24.11 -3.09
C PRO A 238 -22.69 -25.20 -4.17
N ASP A 239 -23.27 -24.99 -5.36
CA ASP A 239 -23.25 -25.91 -6.50
C ASP A 239 -21.98 -25.81 -7.35
N TRP A 240 -21.05 -24.89 -7.02
CA TRP A 240 -19.78 -24.76 -7.74
C TRP A 240 -18.87 -25.97 -7.50
N SER A 241 -18.68 -26.80 -8.53
CA SER A 241 -17.88 -28.02 -8.50
C SER A 241 -16.57 -27.96 -9.30
N ASP A 242 -16.44 -26.99 -10.20
CA ASP A 242 -15.27 -26.80 -11.06
C ASP A 242 -15.11 -25.32 -11.45
N SER A 243 -14.08 -25.02 -12.24
CA SER A 243 -13.70 -23.64 -12.59
C SER A 243 -14.61 -22.99 -13.64
N SER A 244 -15.61 -23.69 -14.20
CA SER A 244 -16.46 -23.21 -15.29
C SER A 244 -17.23 -21.94 -14.93
N GLU A 245 -17.75 -21.86 -13.72
CA GLU A 245 -18.54 -20.71 -13.25
C GLU A 245 -17.67 -19.45 -13.07
N LEU A 246 -16.37 -19.63 -12.82
CA LEU A 246 -15.43 -18.56 -12.58
C LEU A 246 -14.68 -18.14 -13.86
N LEU A 247 -14.14 -19.11 -14.60
CA LEU A 247 -13.33 -18.92 -15.81
C LEU A 247 -14.17 -18.97 -17.10
N GLY A 248 -15.28 -19.69 -17.09
CA GLY A 248 -16.10 -19.93 -18.27
C GLY A 248 -15.99 -21.35 -18.80
N TYR A 249 -16.82 -21.67 -19.78
CA TYR A 249 -16.94 -22.99 -20.39
C TYR A 249 -17.12 -22.89 -21.89
N THR A 250 -16.84 -23.98 -22.60
CA THR A 250 -17.16 -24.08 -24.03
C THR A 250 -18.58 -24.61 -24.19
N ASP A 251 -19.43 -23.88 -24.91
CA ASP A 251 -20.80 -24.31 -25.14
C ASP A 251 -20.88 -25.44 -26.19
N ILE A 252 -22.09 -25.93 -26.45
CA ILE A 252 -22.33 -27.05 -27.38
C ILE A 252 -22.00 -26.66 -28.83
N LYS A 253 -21.96 -25.37 -29.16
CA LYS A 253 -21.59 -24.87 -30.48
C LYS A 253 -20.08 -24.75 -30.67
N GLY A 254 -19.32 -24.90 -29.58
CA GLY A 254 -17.87 -24.71 -29.57
C GLY A 254 -17.44 -23.28 -29.20
N ASP A 255 -18.38 -22.40 -28.84
CA ASP A 255 -18.08 -21.03 -28.45
C ASP A 255 -17.70 -20.96 -26.96
N PHE A 256 -16.57 -20.33 -26.64
CA PHE A 256 -16.15 -20.14 -25.26
C PHE A 256 -16.93 -19.01 -24.58
N VAL A 257 -17.77 -19.36 -23.61
CA VAL A 257 -18.53 -18.44 -22.78
C VAL A 257 -17.68 -17.99 -21.60
N LYS A 258 -17.22 -16.74 -21.62
CA LYS A 258 -16.32 -16.18 -20.61
C LYS A 258 -16.99 -16.02 -19.23
N GLY A 259 -16.37 -16.58 -18.21
CA GLY A 259 -16.71 -16.36 -16.81
C GLY A 259 -16.32 -14.95 -16.31
N PRO A 260 -16.77 -14.57 -15.10
CA PRO A 260 -16.51 -13.26 -14.51
C PRO A 260 -15.02 -12.97 -14.29
N LEU A 261 -14.22 -13.96 -13.85
CA LEU A 261 -12.77 -13.78 -13.67
C LEU A 261 -12.07 -13.50 -15.00
N THR A 262 -12.46 -14.23 -16.05
CA THR A 262 -11.88 -14.09 -17.40
C THR A 262 -12.07 -12.70 -17.97
N LYS A 263 -13.25 -12.12 -17.82
CA LYS A 263 -13.55 -10.76 -18.32
C LYS A 263 -12.64 -9.72 -17.67
N ILE A 264 -12.43 -9.81 -16.36
CA ILE A 264 -11.50 -8.91 -15.65
C ILE A 264 -10.05 -9.18 -16.04
N VAL A 265 -9.65 -10.44 -16.18
CA VAL A 265 -8.27 -10.79 -16.58
C VAL A 265 -7.91 -10.19 -17.94
N GLU A 266 -8.85 -10.20 -18.90
CA GLU A 266 -8.64 -9.57 -20.20
C GLU A 266 -8.43 -8.05 -20.07
N GLN A 267 -9.28 -7.36 -19.29
CA GLN A 267 -9.15 -5.91 -19.07
C GLN A 267 -7.87 -5.55 -18.30
N ALA A 268 -7.48 -6.37 -17.33
CA ALA A 268 -6.26 -6.19 -16.56
C ALA A 268 -5.00 -6.33 -17.42
N HIS A 269 -5.02 -7.17 -18.46
CA HIS A 269 -3.93 -7.25 -19.46
C HIS A 269 -3.90 -6.05 -20.39
N GLU A 270 -5.05 -5.46 -20.73
CA GLU A 270 -5.11 -4.25 -21.56
C GLU A 270 -4.56 -3.03 -20.81
N MET A 271 -4.75 -2.97 -19.49
CA MET A 271 -4.28 -1.87 -18.64
C MET A 271 -3.44 -2.35 -17.44
N PRO A 272 -2.17 -2.74 -17.65
CA PRO A 272 -1.33 -3.35 -16.60
C PRO A 272 -0.91 -2.38 -15.48
N ASN A 273 -1.01 -1.07 -15.72
CA ASN A 273 -0.58 -0.03 -14.78
C ASN A 273 -1.62 0.33 -13.73
N ILE A 274 -2.83 -0.24 -13.79
CA ILE A 274 -3.91 0.05 -12.84
C ILE A 274 -4.38 -1.22 -12.15
N PRO A 275 -4.76 -1.15 -10.87
CA PRO A 275 -5.15 -2.33 -10.12
C PRO A 275 -6.58 -2.78 -10.41
N TYR A 276 -6.79 -4.09 -10.41
CA TYR A 276 -8.07 -4.76 -10.57
C TYR A 276 -8.31 -5.69 -9.38
N PHE A 277 -9.55 -5.73 -8.91
CA PHE A 277 -9.94 -6.45 -7.71
C PHE A 277 -11.09 -7.41 -8.01
N ILE A 278 -10.95 -8.64 -7.52
CA ILE A 278 -12.04 -9.61 -7.48
C ILE A 278 -12.30 -9.97 -6.03
N LEU A 279 -13.57 -9.85 -5.64
CA LEU A 279 -14.05 -10.27 -4.34
C LEU A 279 -14.94 -11.51 -4.50
N LEU A 280 -14.45 -12.66 -4.04
CA LEU A 280 -15.21 -13.90 -3.92
C LEU A 280 -15.95 -13.87 -2.58
N ASP A 281 -17.23 -13.53 -2.61
CA ASP A 281 -18.03 -13.44 -1.39
C ASP A 281 -18.49 -14.83 -0.95
N GLU A 282 -18.39 -15.11 0.36
CA GLU A 282 -18.69 -16.40 0.97
C GLU A 282 -17.94 -17.57 0.30
N MET A 283 -16.64 -17.38 0.12
CA MET A 283 -15.73 -18.27 -0.62
C MET A 283 -15.81 -19.74 -0.16
N ASN A 284 -16.12 -19.97 1.12
CA ASN A 284 -16.19 -21.30 1.73
C ASN A 284 -17.54 -22.04 1.58
N LEU A 285 -18.52 -21.47 0.87
CA LEU A 285 -19.79 -22.16 0.58
C LEU A 285 -19.59 -23.37 -0.33
N ALA A 286 -18.61 -23.30 -1.23
CA ALA A 286 -18.17 -24.41 -2.07
C ALA A 286 -16.73 -24.83 -1.72
N ARG A 287 -16.32 -26.02 -2.17
CA ARG A 287 -14.95 -26.48 -2.00
C ARG A 287 -13.99 -25.65 -2.84
N VAL A 288 -13.30 -24.71 -2.20
CA VAL A 288 -12.40 -23.77 -2.87
C VAL A 288 -11.35 -24.46 -3.72
N GLU A 289 -10.79 -25.59 -3.26
CA GLU A 289 -9.81 -26.33 -4.05
C GLU A 289 -10.34 -26.90 -5.37
N TYR A 290 -11.66 -26.96 -5.59
CA TYR A 290 -12.27 -27.47 -6.81
C TYR A 290 -12.53 -26.34 -7.80
N TYR A 291 -13.38 -25.38 -7.47
CA TYR A 291 -13.71 -24.31 -8.43
C TYR A 291 -12.57 -23.31 -8.65
N PHE A 292 -11.65 -23.22 -7.69
CA PHE A 292 -10.50 -22.31 -7.76
C PHE A 292 -9.19 -23.05 -8.13
N SER A 293 -9.27 -24.33 -8.53
CA SER A 293 -8.10 -25.19 -8.77
C SER A 293 -7.11 -24.61 -9.76
N ASP A 294 -7.60 -24.08 -10.88
CA ASP A 294 -6.78 -23.58 -11.98
C ASP A 294 -6.07 -22.29 -11.60
N VAL A 295 -6.77 -21.39 -10.90
CA VAL A 295 -6.18 -20.15 -10.38
C VAL A 295 -5.07 -20.47 -9.37
N LEU A 296 -5.31 -21.42 -8.45
CA LEU A 296 -4.30 -21.88 -7.49
C LEU A 296 -3.07 -22.47 -8.19
N SER A 297 -3.28 -23.24 -9.27
CA SER A 297 -2.22 -23.83 -10.10
C SER A 297 -1.38 -22.75 -10.78
N VAL A 298 -2.02 -21.76 -11.41
CA VAL A 298 -1.32 -20.65 -12.07
C VAL A 298 -0.52 -19.81 -11.06
N MET A 299 -1.06 -19.57 -9.86
CA MET A 299 -0.35 -18.90 -8.77
C MET A 299 0.89 -19.67 -8.26
N GLU A 300 1.02 -20.97 -8.53
CA GLU A 300 2.23 -21.76 -8.23
C GLU A 300 3.29 -21.63 -9.33
N SER A 301 2.85 -21.48 -10.57
CA SER A 301 3.73 -21.37 -11.73
C SER A 301 4.36 -19.98 -11.92
N ARG A 302 4.00 -19.01 -11.06
CA ARG A 302 4.52 -17.64 -11.15
C ARG A 302 6.04 -17.65 -11.02
N ASN A 303 6.72 -17.03 -11.98
CA ASN A 303 8.17 -16.92 -11.99
C ASN A 303 8.59 -15.50 -12.40
N LYS A 304 9.76 -15.07 -11.95
CA LYS A 304 10.37 -13.80 -12.35
C LYS A 304 11.39 -14.07 -13.44
N GLU A 305 11.06 -13.70 -14.67
CA GLU A 305 12.06 -13.47 -15.71
C GLU A 305 12.61 -12.04 -15.56
N VAL A 306 13.80 -11.78 -16.11
CA VAL A 306 14.63 -10.57 -15.86
C VAL A 306 13.82 -9.28 -15.63
N ASP A 307 12.83 -8.99 -16.47
CA ASP A 307 11.98 -7.78 -16.36
C ASP A 307 10.46 -8.06 -16.26
N ARG A 308 10.03 -9.32 -16.13
CA ARG A 308 8.59 -9.65 -16.12
C ARG A 308 8.25 -10.85 -15.25
N ILE A 309 7.10 -10.77 -14.59
CA ILE A 309 6.51 -11.93 -13.93
C ILE A 309 5.69 -12.69 -14.97
N THR A 310 6.01 -13.96 -15.18
CA THR A 310 5.28 -14.88 -16.05
C THR A 310 4.58 -15.94 -15.22
N SER A 311 3.54 -16.56 -15.79
CA SER A 311 2.86 -17.71 -15.19
C SER A 311 2.37 -18.63 -16.31
N SER A 312 2.00 -19.86 -15.94
CA SER A 312 1.29 -20.77 -16.84
C SER A 312 -0.03 -20.16 -17.30
N GLN A 313 -0.56 -20.71 -18.39
CA GLN A 313 -1.81 -20.26 -18.97
C GLN A 313 -2.95 -20.57 -18.00
N LEU A 314 -3.74 -19.54 -17.69
CA LEU A 314 -4.97 -19.66 -16.90
C LEU A 314 -6.12 -20.18 -17.75
N ILE A 315 -6.18 -19.73 -19.01
CA ILE A 315 -7.19 -20.16 -19.97
C ILE A 315 -6.50 -20.30 -21.32
N ASP A 316 -6.71 -21.45 -21.94
CA ASP A 316 -6.29 -21.75 -23.29
C ASP A 316 -7.51 -21.60 -24.22
N MET A 317 -7.67 -20.41 -24.82
CA MET A 317 -8.68 -20.19 -25.86
C MET A 317 -8.03 -20.34 -27.23
N VAL A 318 -8.80 -20.79 -28.21
CA VAL A 318 -8.37 -21.05 -29.60
C VAL A 318 -7.53 -19.90 -30.20
N ASP A 319 -7.81 -18.65 -29.82
CA ASP A 319 -7.14 -17.46 -30.36
C ASP A 319 -6.25 -16.69 -29.37
N LYS A 320 -6.35 -16.96 -28.05
CA LYS A 320 -5.63 -16.22 -27.01
C LYS A 320 -5.38 -17.10 -25.77
N SER A 321 -4.13 -17.17 -25.34
CA SER A 321 -3.79 -17.70 -24.03
C SER A 321 -3.68 -16.58 -23.00
N LEU A 322 -4.50 -16.63 -21.94
CA LEU A 322 -4.49 -15.62 -20.88
C LEU A 322 -3.67 -16.13 -19.68
N THR A 323 -2.76 -15.31 -19.17
CA THR A 323 -2.04 -15.55 -17.91
C THR A 323 -2.66 -14.76 -16.77
N LEU A 324 -2.26 -15.02 -15.51
CA LEU A 324 -2.75 -14.24 -14.38
C LEU A 324 -2.00 -12.89 -14.30
N PRO A 325 -2.69 -11.73 -14.42
CA PRO A 325 -2.06 -10.41 -14.39
C PRO A 325 -1.41 -10.08 -13.05
N ASN A 326 -0.40 -9.20 -13.05
CA ASN A 326 0.27 -8.74 -11.82
C ASN A 326 -0.49 -7.63 -11.10
N ASN A 327 -1.43 -6.99 -11.79
CA ASN A 327 -2.33 -5.98 -11.30
C ASN A 327 -3.69 -6.53 -10.87
N LEU A 328 -3.88 -7.84 -10.87
CA LEU A 328 -5.09 -8.49 -10.38
C LEU A 328 -4.90 -8.96 -8.92
N TYR A 329 -5.78 -8.50 -8.04
CA TYR A 329 -5.86 -8.89 -6.64
C TYR A 329 -7.13 -9.69 -6.40
N ILE A 330 -6.99 -10.88 -5.82
CA ILE A 330 -8.12 -11.73 -5.49
C ILE A 330 -8.30 -11.74 -3.98
N ILE A 331 -9.51 -11.45 -3.52
CA ILE A 331 -9.87 -11.46 -2.11
C ILE A 331 -11.08 -12.37 -1.93
N GLY A 332 -11.05 -13.25 -0.93
CA GLY A 332 -12.20 -14.09 -0.55
C GLY A 332 -12.72 -13.70 0.83
N THR A 333 -14.04 -13.61 1.02
CA THR A 333 -14.64 -13.45 2.36
C THR A 333 -15.15 -14.80 2.87
N VAL A 334 -15.12 -14.97 4.19
CA VAL A 334 -15.49 -16.23 4.86
C VAL A 334 -16.31 -15.91 6.09
N ASN A 335 -17.47 -16.55 6.21
CA ASN A 335 -18.26 -16.53 7.44
C ASN A 335 -17.84 -17.71 8.32
N MET A 336 -17.42 -17.39 9.54
CA MET A 336 -16.90 -18.35 10.53
C MET A 336 -18.03 -19.04 11.31
N ASP A 337 -19.21 -18.42 11.36
CA ASP A 337 -20.33 -18.87 12.18
C ASP A 337 -21.13 -20.02 11.52
N GLU A 338 -20.93 -20.23 10.21
CA GLU A 338 -21.72 -21.18 9.39
C GLU A 338 -20.84 -22.16 8.57
N THR A 339 -19.55 -22.35 8.91
CA THR A 339 -18.55 -22.95 8.00
C THR A 339 -19.03 -24.23 7.29
N THR A 340 -19.16 -24.16 5.95
CA THR A 340 -19.64 -25.26 5.11
C THR A 340 -18.52 -26.23 4.72
N TYR A 341 -17.33 -25.71 4.37
CA TYR A 341 -16.13 -26.51 4.10
C TYR A 341 -14.86 -25.88 4.70
N PRO A 342 -13.99 -26.67 5.38
CA PRO A 342 -12.70 -26.19 5.86
C PRO A 342 -11.72 -25.97 4.70
N PHE A 343 -10.84 -24.98 4.84
CA PHE A 343 -9.79 -24.74 3.85
C PHE A 343 -8.71 -25.81 3.87
N SER A 344 -8.39 -26.34 2.69
CA SER A 344 -7.24 -27.22 2.54
C SER A 344 -5.92 -26.46 2.76
N LYS A 345 -4.87 -27.17 3.21
CA LYS A 345 -3.50 -26.61 3.30
C LYS A 345 -3.04 -26.03 1.96
N LYS A 346 -3.50 -26.62 0.84
CA LYS A 346 -3.25 -26.11 -0.50
C LYS A 346 -3.73 -24.67 -0.60
N VAL A 347 -4.98 -24.36 -0.26
CA VAL A 347 -5.50 -22.98 -0.32
C VAL A 347 -4.75 -22.05 0.65
N LEU A 348 -4.53 -22.49 1.90
CA LEU A 348 -3.90 -21.67 2.93
C LEU A 348 -2.43 -21.30 2.63
N ASP A 349 -1.69 -22.17 1.95
CA ASP A 349 -0.35 -21.83 1.45
C ASP A 349 -0.40 -20.74 0.35
N ARG A 350 -1.53 -20.59 -0.35
CA ARG A 350 -1.68 -19.59 -1.44
C ARG A 350 -2.25 -18.26 -0.94
N ALA A 351 -2.84 -18.18 0.25
CA ALA A 351 -3.53 -16.97 0.73
C ALA A 351 -2.92 -16.39 2.01
N ASN A 352 -3.00 -15.07 2.17
CA ASN A 352 -2.89 -14.41 3.49
C ASN A 352 -4.26 -14.41 4.17
N THR A 353 -4.37 -14.85 5.43
CA THR A 353 -5.68 -14.97 6.10
C THR A 353 -5.87 -13.93 7.20
N ILE A 354 -6.73 -12.95 6.99
CA ILE A 354 -7.01 -11.86 7.93
C ILE A 354 -8.30 -12.17 8.69
N GLU A 355 -8.30 -11.98 10.01
CA GLU A 355 -9.47 -12.15 10.85
C GLU A 355 -10.00 -10.77 11.31
N PHE A 356 -11.29 -10.50 11.06
CA PHE A 356 -11.99 -9.30 11.50
C PHE A 356 -13.06 -9.66 12.53
N ASN A 357 -12.66 -9.65 13.80
CA ASN A 357 -13.54 -9.90 14.95
C ASN A 357 -13.74 -8.68 15.85
N ASP A 358 -12.92 -7.63 15.70
CA ASP A 358 -13.03 -6.43 16.50
C ASP A 358 -14.18 -5.55 15.99
N ILE A 359 -15.31 -5.61 16.70
CA ILE A 359 -16.48 -4.76 16.43
C ILE A 359 -16.47 -3.61 17.43
N ASP A 360 -16.15 -2.41 16.97
CA ASP A 360 -16.29 -1.19 17.77
C ASP A 360 -17.60 -0.47 17.43
N LEU A 361 -18.65 -0.76 18.20
CA LEU A 361 -19.97 -0.13 18.04
C LEU A 361 -20.01 1.32 18.55
N MET A 362 -18.98 1.77 19.27
CA MET A 362 -18.94 3.10 19.87
C MET A 362 -18.16 4.11 19.03
N ASN A 363 -17.66 3.70 17.86
CA ASN A 363 -16.93 4.59 16.97
C ASN A 363 -17.86 5.52 16.17
N PHE A 364 -18.46 6.51 16.84
CA PHE A 364 -19.25 7.57 16.23
C PHE A 364 -18.39 8.65 15.54
N ALA A 365 -17.06 8.56 15.63
CA ALA A 365 -16.17 9.55 15.03
C ALA A 365 -16.28 9.57 13.50
N SER A 366 -16.65 8.45 12.87
CA SER A 366 -16.95 8.38 11.42
C SER A 366 -18.22 9.14 11.03
N MET A 367 -19.17 9.33 11.96
CA MET A 367 -20.45 10.02 11.69
C MET A 367 -20.35 11.54 11.84
N SER A 368 -19.22 12.07 12.31
CA SER A 368 -19.02 13.50 12.58
C SER A 368 -18.15 14.21 11.52
N LEU A 369 -17.72 13.49 10.49
CA LEU A 369 -16.95 14.07 9.38
C LEU A 369 -17.90 14.72 8.36
N ASN A 370 -17.68 15.99 8.05
CA ASN A 370 -18.50 16.76 7.10
C ASN A 370 -17.92 16.74 5.67
N ASP A 371 -16.65 16.36 5.49
CA ASP A 371 -15.98 16.42 4.20
C ASP A 371 -15.91 15.04 3.56
N ILE A 372 -16.57 14.89 2.40
CA ILE A 372 -16.47 13.70 1.56
C ILE A 372 -15.06 13.66 0.97
N VAL A 373 -14.37 12.53 1.16
CA VAL A 373 -13.07 12.30 0.53
C VAL A 373 -13.31 11.62 -0.81
N GLU A 374 -12.86 12.27 -1.89
CA GLU A 374 -12.94 11.71 -3.24
C GLU A 374 -11.92 10.58 -3.45
N PRO A 375 -12.22 9.60 -4.31
CA PRO A 375 -11.26 8.55 -4.63
C PRO A 375 -10.07 9.14 -5.41
N ILE A 376 -8.92 8.49 -5.28
CA ILE A 376 -7.72 8.81 -6.07
C ILE A 376 -7.44 7.67 -7.03
N HIS A 377 -6.79 7.94 -8.17
CA HIS A 377 -6.31 6.87 -9.05
C HIS A 377 -4.83 6.64 -8.77
N VAL A 378 -4.47 5.41 -8.41
CA VAL A 378 -3.08 5.02 -8.13
C VAL A 378 -2.55 4.06 -9.17
N SER A 379 -1.23 4.10 -9.38
CA SER A 379 -0.55 3.09 -10.18
C SER A 379 -0.57 1.75 -9.44
N ASN A 380 -0.65 0.65 -10.19
CA ASN A 380 -0.48 -0.69 -9.65
C ASN A 380 0.86 -0.85 -8.90
N ASP A 381 1.88 -0.06 -9.26
CA ASP A 381 3.18 -0.05 -8.57
C ASP A 381 3.07 0.26 -7.07
N SER A 382 2.03 0.99 -6.64
CA SER A 382 1.79 1.33 -5.24
C SER A 382 1.35 0.13 -4.40
N ILE A 383 0.78 -0.92 -5.01
CA ILE A 383 0.25 -2.10 -4.31
C ILE A 383 0.73 -3.45 -4.85
N LYS A 384 1.50 -3.46 -5.95
CA LYS A 384 1.97 -4.71 -6.57
C LYS A 384 2.88 -5.50 -5.65
N ALA A 385 2.79 -6.82 -5.80
CA ALA A 385 3.79 -7.74 -5.27
C ALA A 385 5.06 -7.66 -6.10
N SER A 386 6.14 -7.15 -5.49
CA SER A 386 7.44 -6.94 -6.15
C SER A 386 8.34 -8.18 -6.10
N TYR A 387 8.02 -9.15 -5.24
CA TYR A 387 8.88 -10.29 -4.93
C TYR A 387 8.18 -11.61 -5.23
N ILE A 388 8.94 -12.55 -5.80
CA ILE A 388 8.45 -13.90 -6.09
C ILE A 388 9.26 -14.93 -5.32
N HIS A 389 10.58 -14.78 -5.33
CA HIS A 389 11.51 -15.72 -4.73
C HIS A 389 12.27 -15.06 -3.58
N LEU A 390 12.65 -15.82 -2.55
CA LEU A 390 13.38 -15.27 -1.41
C LEU A 390 14.66 -14.53 -1.82
N ILE A 391 15.34 -15.01 -2.88
CA ILE A 391 16.58 -14.40 -3.39
C ILE A 391 16.37 -12.94 -3.84
N ASP A 392 15.14 -12.55 -4.21
CA ASP A 392 14.79 -11.19 -4.61
C ASP A 392 15.01 -10.19 -3.46
N ILE A 393 14.88 -10.62 -2.21
CA ILE A 393 15.02 -9.77 -1.02
C ILE A 393 16.18 -10.18 -0.11
N PHE A 394 16.78 -11.36 -0.34
CA PHE A 394 17.72 -11.94 0.61
C PHE A 394 18.94 -11.05 0.83
N HIS A 395 19.51 -10.47 -0.22
CA HIS A 395 20.72 -9.65 -0.11
C HIS A 395 20.47 -8.33 0.63
N GLU A 396 19.32 -7.69 0.40
CA GLU A 396 18.97 -6.41 1.01
C GLU A 396 18.45 -6.57 2.45
N HIS A 397 17.85 -7.72 2.76
CA HIS A 397 17.20 -7.99 4.05
C HIS A 397 17.75 -9.23 4.78
N GLU A 398 19.01 -9.62 4.54
CA GLU A 398 19.59 -10.86 5.08
C GLU A 398 19.39 -11.04 6.59
N PRO A 399 19.68 -10.03 7.46
CA PRO A 399 19.54 -10.20 8.91
C PRO A 399 18.09 -10.48 9.32
N LEU A 400 17.14 -9.78 8.69
CA LEU A 400 15.70 -9.95 8.91
C LEU A 400 15.27 -11.36 8.51
N ILE A 401 15.67 -11.83 7.33
CA ILE A 401 15.29 -13.15 6.82
C ILE A 401 15.88 -14.29 7.65
N ARG A 402 17.11 -14.15 8.15
CA ARG A 402 17.70 -15.13 9.08
C ARG A 402 16.92 -15.17 10.39
N LYS A 403 16.62 -14.02 10.98
CA LYS A 403 15.82 -13.91 12.21
C LYS A 403 14.42 -14.55 12.06
N VAL A 404 13.74 -14.28 10.94
CA VAL A 404 12.45 -14.91 10.61
C VAL A 404 12.58 -16.42 10.50
N SER A 405 13.58 -16.90 9.75
CA SER A 405 13.81 -18.32 9.53
C SER A 405 14.09 -19.06 10.85
N GLU A 406 14.91 -18.50 11.73
CA GLU A 406 15.19 -19.06 13.05
C GLU A 406 13.92 -19.18 13.89
N LYS A 407 13.05 -18.17 13.85
CA LYS A 407 11.76 -18.20 14.56
C LYS A 407 10.84 -19.28 13.99
N LEU A 408 10.74 -19.40 12.67
CA LEU A 408 9.93 -20.43 12.02
C LEU A 408 10.46 -21.84 12.28
N VAL A 409 11.77 -22.04 12.41
CA VAL A 409 12.36 -23.33 12.80
C VAL A 409 11.89 -23.75 14.20
N LYS A 410 11.83 -22.82 15.15
CA LYS A 410 11.32 -23.11 16.51
C LYS A 410 9.84 -23.49 16.48
N ILE A 411 9.02 -22.70 15.77
CA ILE A 411 7.59 -22.96 15.61
C ILE A 411 7.35 -24.31 14.91
N ASN A 412 8.11 -24.63 13.85
CA ASN A 412 7.96 -25.90 13.11
C ASN A 412 8.20 -27.13 13.98
N LYS A 413 9.13 -27.07 14.94
CA LYS A 413 9.34 -28.17 15.90
C LYS A 413 8.11 -28.43 16.76
N ILE A 414 7.36 -27.38 17.09
CA ILE A 414 6.12 -27.48 17.88
C ILE A 414 4.96 -28.04 17.02
N LEU A 415 4.93 -27.71 15.72
CA LEU A 415 3.88 -28.12 14.79
C LEU A 415 4.08 -29.51 14.16
N GLU A 416 5.29 -30.07 14.29
CA GLU A 416 5.67 -31.38 13.72
C GLU A 416 4.74 -32.54 14.15
N PRO A 417 4.33 -32.69 15.42
CA PRO A 417 3.51 -33.82 15.84
C PRO A 417 2.13 -33.92 15.14
N ILE A 418 1.62 -32.81 14.59
CA ILE A 418 0.35 -32.76 13.84
C ILE A 418 0.55 -32.58 12.33
N ASN A 419 1.79 -32.68 11.85
CA ASN A 419 2.14 -32.44 10.45
C ASN A 419 1.66 -31.07 9.94
N ALA A 420 1.67 -30.05 10.80
CA ALA A 420 1.23 -28.67 10.46
C ALA A 420 2.41 -27.72 10.20
N GLN A 421 3.62 -28.27 9.98
CA GLN A 421 4.81 -27.48 9.68
C GLN A 421 4.62 -26.59 8.46
N VAL A 422 5.29 -25.45 8.47
CA VAL A 422 5.33 -24.51 7.34
C VAL A 422 6.56 -24.77 6.47
N GLY A 423 6.35 -24.75 5.15
CA GLY A 423 7.41 -24.93 4.16
C GLY A 423 8.08 -23.61 3.72
N TYR A 424 8.98 -23.72 2.74
CA TYR A 424 9.73 -22.57 2.20
C TYR A 424 8.83 -21.44 1.70
N ARG A 425 7.72 -21.77 1.04
CA ARG A 425 6.78 -20.78 0.52
C ARG A 425 6.23 -19.85 1.61
N VAL A 426 5.87 -20.41 2.76
CA VAL A 426 5.37 -19.62 3.89
C VAL A 426 6.48 -18.74 4.47
N ARG A 427 7.70 -19.28 4.61
CA ARG A 427 8.86 -18.49 5.05
C ARG A 427 9.09 -17.30 4.12
N ASP A 428 9.06 -17.53 2.82
CA ASP A 428 9.34 -16.51 1.81
C ASP A 428 8.27 -15.41 1.86
N GLU A 429 7.01 -15.78 1.98
CA GLU A 429 5.89 -14.83 2.09
C GLU A 429 5.94 -13.99 3.38
N ILE A 430 6.33 -14.59 4.51
CA ILE A 430 6.57 -13.84 5.76
C ILE A 430 7.75 -12.88 5.57
N GLY A 431 8.79 -13.29 4.85
CA GLY A 431 9.91 -12.45 4.45
C GLY A 431 9.47 -11.25 3.61
N PHE A 432 8.65 -11.48 2.57
CA PHE A 432 8.12 -10.42 1.71
C PHE A 432 7.27 -9.43 2.50
N TYR A 433 6.41 -9.92 3.40
CA TYR A 433 5.61 -9.05 4.27
C TYR A 433 6.45 -8.13 5.13
N LEU A 434 7.49 -8.67 5.77
CA LEU A 434 8.36 -7.88 6.64
C LEU A 434 9.25 -6.91 5.86
N ALA A 435 9.71 -7.29 4.66
CA ALA A 435 10.43 -6.40 3.75
C ALA A 435 9.55 -5.22 3.31
N HIS A 436 8.33 -5.51 2.84
CA HIS A 436 7.36 -4.49 2.45
C HIS A 436 6.93 -3.60 3.62
N ASN A 437 6.85 -4.13 4.84
CA ASN A 437 6.64 -3.33 6.04
C ASN A 437 7.76 -2.29 6.24
N SER A 438 9.02 -2.69 6.08
CA SER A 438 10.18 -1.79 6.17
C SER A 438 10.18 -0.74 5.05
N GLU A 439 9.96 -1.16 3.80
CA GLU A 439 9.91 -0.26 2.63
C GLU A 439 8.78 0.77 2.70
N SER A 440 7.65 0.40 3.31
CA SER A 440 6.46 1.24 3.43
C SER A 440 6.57 2.26 4.57
N GLY A 441 7.78 2.50 5.11
CA GLY A 441 8.00 3.43 6.21
C GLY A 441 7.76 2.84 7.60
N MET A 442 7.93 1.51 7.76
CA MET A 442 7.77 0.79 9.02
C MET A 442 6.38 0.96 9.64
N LEU A 443 5.36 0.50 8.91
CA LEU A 443 3.94 0.59 9.31
C LEU A 443 3.67 -0.06 10.67
N PHE A 444 4.41 -1.13 10.95
CA PHE A 444 4.43 -1.85 12.21
C PHE A 444 5.88 -2.04 12.68
N SER A 445 6.08 -2.24 13.99
CA SER A 445 7.34 -2.79 14.48
C SER A 445 7.58 -4.20 13.91
N GLU A 446 8.84 -4.65 13.86
CA GLU A 446 9.15 -6.00 13.38
C GLU A 446 8.40 -7.11 14.15
N GLU A 447 8.25 -6.94 15.47
CA GLU A 447 7.54 -7.91 16.31
C GLU A 447 6.03 -7.91 16.02
N GLU A 448 5.42 -6.74 15.82
CA GLU A 448 4.00 -6.64 15.43
C GLU A 448 3.73 -7.18 14.04
N ALA A 449 4.58 -6.87 13.06
CA ALA A 449 4.46 -7.40 11.70
C ALA A 449 4.62 -8.94 11.69
N MET A 450 5.53 -9.47 12.50
CA MET A 450 5.69 -10.91 12.66
C MET A 450 4.48 -11.54 13.38
N ASP A 451 3.89 -10.86 14.38
CA ASP A 451 2.66 -11.31 15.05
C ASP A 451 1.51 -11.47 14.03
N PHE A 452 1.33 -10.48 13.14
CA PHE A 452 0.38 -10.56 12.04
C PHE A 452 0.67 -11.74 11.11
N CYS A 453 1.94 -11.98 10.76
CA CYS A 453 2.32 -13.11 9.93
C CYS A 453 2.02 -14.48 10.57
N ILE A 454 2.26 -14.62 11.88
CA ILE A 454 1.97 -15.84 12.64
C ILE A 454 0.47 -16.11 12.63
N MET A 455 -0.35 -15.09 12.92
CA MET A 455 -1.81 -15.15 12.80
C MET A 455 -2.29 -15.53 11.40
N GLN A 456 -1.66 -14.99 10.35
CA GLN A 456 -2.10 -15.17 8.95
C GLN A 456 -1.64 -16.47 8.30
N LYS A 457 -0.51 -17.05 8.73
CA LYS A 457 0.15 -18.15 7.99
C LYS A 457 0.35 -19.42 8.79
N ILE A 458 0.40 -19.31 10.11
CA ILE A 458 0.80 -20.41 11.00
C ILE A 458 -0.42 -20.95 11.74
N LEU A 459 -1.05 -20.12 12.56
CA LEU A 459 -2.20 -20.53 13.38
C LEU A 459 -3.40 -21.09 12.59
N PRO A 460 -3.70 -20.65 11.36
CA PRO A 460 -4.80 -21.21 10.57
C PRO A 460 -4.68 -22.71 10.25
N ARG A 461 -3.49 -23.29 10.45
CA ARG A 461 -3.19 -24.72 10.25
C ARG A 461 -3.42 -25.54 11.51
N VAL A 462 -3.63 -24.90 12.65
CA VAL A 462 -3.75 -25.55 13.95
C VAL A 462 -5.22 -25.80 14.24
N GLY A 463 -5.57 -27.08 14.38
CA GLY A 463 -6.92 -27.49 14.74
C GLY A 463 -7.00 -29.00 14.92
N GLY A 464 -7.91 -29.45 15.78
CA GLY A 464 -8.05 -30.87 16.11
C GLY A 464 -8.69 -31.09 17.48
N THR A 465 -8.80 -32.35 17.84
CA THR A 465 -9.31 -32.81 19.14
C THR A 465 -8.28 -32.61 20.25
N GLU A 466 -8.74 -32.52 21.49
CA GLU A 466 -7.91 -32.27 22.68
C GLU A 466 -6.62 -33.08 22.75
N ASN A 467 -6.71 -34.40 22.63
CA ASN A 467 -5.57 -35.33 22.73
C ASN A 467 -4.45 -35.04 21.71
N VAL A 468 -4.77 -34.35 20.63
CA VAL A 468 -3.87 -34.07 19.52
C VAL A 468 -3.23 -32.69 19.65
N VAL A 469 -4.00 -31.67 20.06
CA VAL A 469 -3.58 -30.27 19.94
C VAL A 469 -3.30 -29.56 21.26
N ARG A 470 -3.72 -30.09 22.41
CA ARG A 470 -3.54 -29.39 23.70
C ARG A 470 -2.08 -29.06 24.00
N GLN A 471 -1.19 -30.04 23.89
CA GLN A 471 0.23 -29.84 24.17
C GLN A 471 0.86 -28.81 23.21
N ILE A 472 0.49 -28.87 21.93
CA ILE A 472 0.96 -27.97 20.88
C ILE A 472 0.53 -26.54 21.18
N LEU A 473 -0.72 -26.33 21.59
CA LEU A 473 -1.21 -24.99 21.93
C LEU A 473 -0.50 -24.44 23.17
N ASN A 474 -0.20 -25.26 24.18
CA ASN A 474 0.60 -24.83 25.34
C ASN A 474 2.03 -24.45 24.94
N ASP A 475 2.67 -25.25 24.08
CA ASP A 475 4.04 -24.98 23.61
C ASP A 475 4.08 -23.72 22.72
N LEU A 476 3.07 -23.53 21.85
CA LEU A 476 2.90 -22.30 21.08
C LEU A 476 2.65 -21.10 22.00
N LEU A 477 1.83 -21.24 23.04
CA LEU A 477 1.54 -20.15 23.96
C LEU A 477 2.82 -19.59 24.60
N ASN A 478 3.75 -20.48 24.97
CA ASN A 478 5.06 -20.13 25.51
C ASN A 478 5.98 -19.52 24.45
N GLU A 479 6.10 -20.17 23.28
CA GLU A 479 6.95 -19.66 22.19
C GLU A 479 6.46 -18.31 21.65
N LEU A 480 5.18 -17.98 21.82
CA LEU A 480 4.54 -16.78 21.29
C LEU A 480 4.44 -15.62 22.30
N GLU A 481 5.16 -15.65 23.43
CA GLU A 481 5.08 -14.63 24.50
C GLU A 481 5.20 -13.17 24.02
N ARG A 482 6.01 -12.92 22.99
CA ARG A 482 6.23 -11.58 22.42
C ARG A 482 5.20 -11.16 21.37
N TYR A 483 4.23 -12.03 21.05
CA TYR A 483 3.28 -11.86 19.96
C TYR A 483 1.85 -11.87 20.52
N PRO A 484 1.37 -10.72 21.06
CA PRO A 484 0.15 -10.67 21.85
C PRO A 484 -1.11 -11.09 21.08
N ARG A 485 -1.22 -10.79 19.78
CA ARG A 485 -2.39 -11.19 18.96
C ARG A 485 -2.43 -12.71 18.81
N SER A 486 -1.30 -13.28 18.42
CA SER A 486 -1.13 -14.74 18.29
C SER A 486 -1.34 -15.45 19.63
N GLN A 487 -0.83 -14.90 20.74
CA GLN A 487 -1.06 -15.45 22.07
C GLN A 487 -2.55 -15.44 22.45
N ASN A 488 -3.24 -14.32 22.21
CA ASN A 488 -4.66 -14.21 22.53
C ASN A 488 -5.49 -15.22 21.72
N LYS A 489 -5.17 -15.42 20.45
CA LYS A 489 -5.81 -16.45 19.62
C LYS A 489 -5.55 -17.86 20.14
N VAL A 490 -4.32 -18.19 20.53
CA VAL A 490 -4.00 -19.49 21.14
C VAL A 490 -4.75 -19.70 22.46
N LYS A 491 -4.87 -18.66 23.31
CA LYS A 491 -5.68 -18.71 24.55
C LYS A 491 -7.15 -18.95 24.25
N GLU A 492 -7.70 -18.29 23.24
CA GLU A 492 -9.06 -18.52 22.78
C GLU A 492 -9.25 -19.97 22.32
N MET A 493 -8.34 -20.48 21.50
CA MET A 493 -8.37 -21.87 21.03
C MET A 493 -8.29 -22.87 22.18
N LEU A 494 -7.46 -22.63 23.20
CA LEU A 494 -7.38 -23.46 24.42
C LEU A 494 -8.69 -23.44 25.20
N ARG A 495 -9.31 -22.27 25.42
CA ARG A 495 -10.60 -22.17 26.12
C ARG A 495 -11.69 -22.95 25.40
N ARG A 496 -11.72 -22.91 24.07
CA ARG A 496 -12.68 -23.71 23.28
C ARG A 496 -12.37 -25.19 23.36
N LEU A 497 -11.10 -25.57 23.35
CA LEU A 497 -10.69 -26.96 23.55
C LEU A 497 -11.19 -27.52 24.89
N ASP A 498 -11.08 -26.73 25.97
CA ASP A 498 -11.59 -27.08 27.29
C ASP A 498 -13.12 -27.25 27.33
N ARG A 499 -13.84 -26.45 26.54
CA ARG A 499 -15.31 -26.45 26.51
C ARG A 499 -15.89 -27.55 25.61
N ASP A 500 -15.33 -27.71 24.41
CA ASP A 500 -15.94 -28.46 23.30
C ASP A 500 -15.16 -29.75 22.96
N GLY A 501 -13.96 -29.96 23.54
CA GLY A 501 -13.08 -31.10 23.21
C GLY A 501 -12.42 -31.04 21.83
N PHE A 502 -12.71 -29.98 21.07
CA PHE A 502 -12.19 -29.68 19.74
C PHE A 502 -11.92 -28.19 19.62
N THR A 503 -10.89 -27.82 18.84
CA THR A 503 -10.63 -26.42 18.52
C THR A 503 -10.07 -26.28 17.11
N SER A 504 -10.30 -25.12 16.52
CA SER A 504 -9.79 -24.74 15.21
C SER A 504 -9.66 -23.22 15.16
N PHE A 505 -8.69 -22.73 14.41
CA PHE A 505 -8.55 -21.30 14.13
C PHE A 505 -9.85 -20.68 13.55
N TRP A 506 -10.56 -21.46 12.75
CA TRP A 506 -11.69 -21.02 11.91
C TRP A 506 -13.05 -21.02 12.58
N VAL A 507 -13.17 -21.61 13.76
CA VAL A 507 -14.45 -21.65 14.48
C VAL A 507 -14.51 -20.41 15.37
N SER A 508 -15.67 -19.77 15.54
CA SER A 508 -15.88 -18.68 16.51
C SER A 508 -16.25 -19.24 17.88
#